data_AF-A0A1M6BGV1-F1
#
_entry.id   AF-A0A1M6BGV1-F1
#
_cell.length_a   1.000
_cell.length_b   1.000
_cell.length_c   1.000
_cell.angle_alpha   90.00
_cell.angle_beta   90.00
_cell.angle_gamma   90.00
#
_symmetry.space_group_name_H-M   'P 1'
#
loop_
_entity.id
_entity.type
_entity.pdbx_description
1 polymer ?
#
loop_
_entity_poly.entity_id
_entity_poly.type
_entity_poly.pdbx_seq_one_letter_code
_entity_poly.pdbx_strand_id
1 'polypeptide(L)'
;MIDERKQHILQAVIQDYISSAEPVGSRTLARKYDLGVSPATIRNEMADLEMLGYLEHIHTSSGRIPSSKGYRLYVDSLLPVKPMTDAEKAIIDKWYKTKVQRIDQVFQETAKLISKMTKNVSLVLAPQISKAAFKCMQFLPLDDHRVIAVLMTDAGFVENRIMEMPDGASFEDFQRMAQVANGHLSGHTLETIHTKSLKQIESAIGDKGLYDSAFDLISKALDSDRRERLYLGGHHGADDAAGIPQCG
;
A
#
# COMPACT_ATOMS: atom_id res chain seq x y z
N MET A 1 10.38 37.07 0.92
CA MET A 1 9.09 36.35 0.76
C MET A 1 8.76 36.37 -0.73
N ILE A 2 8.27 35.27 -1.30
CA ILE A 2 7.93 35.21 -2.73
C ILE A 2 6.60 35.94 -2.94
N ASP A 3 6.53 36.85 -3.91
CA ASP A 3 5.28 37.51 -4.27
C ASP A 3 4.48 36.67 -5.29
N GLU A 4 3.22 37.04 -5.49
CA GLU A 4 2.29 36.33 -6.38
C GLU A 4 2.80 36.24 -7.83
N ARG A 5 3.51 37.26 -8.31
CA ARG A 5 4.08 37.24 -9.67
C ARG A 5 5.20 36.21 -9.77
N LYS A 6 6.14 36.20 -8.82
CA LYS A 6 7.22 35.22 -8.76
C LYS A 6 6.67 33.80 -8.62
N GLN A 7 5.56 33.61 -7.90
CA GLN A 7 4.85 32.33 -7.83
C GLN A 7 4.31 31.91 -9.19
N HIS A 8 3.62 32.79 -9.92
CA HIS A 8 3.13 32.50 -11.28
C HIS A 8 4.26 32.19 -12.26
N ILE A 9 5.37 32.94 -12.21
CA ILE A 9 6.54 32.69 -13.04
C ILE A 9 7.17 31.34 -12.71
N LEU A 10 7.34 31.03 -11.42
CA LEU A 10 7.86 29.73 -10.97
C LEU A 10 6.97 28.57 -11.45
N GLN A 11 5.65 28.72 -11.32
CA GLN A 11 4.66 27.75 -11.79
C GLN A 11 4.79 27.52 -13.31
N ALA A 12 4.91 28.59 -14.09
CA ALA A 12 5.06 28.51 -15.55
C ALA A 12 6.38 27.85 -15.96
N VAL A 13 7.50 28.16 -15.28
CA VAL A 13 8.79 27.50 -15.49
C VAL A 13 8.68 25.99 -15.24
N ILE A 14 8.08 25.60 -14.12
CA ILE A 14 7.94 24.19 -13.75
C ILE A 14 7.05 23.45 -14.74
N GLN A 15 5.91 24.03 -15.13
CA GLN A 15 4.99 23.42 -16.09
C GLN A 15 5.63 23.23 -17.47
N ASP A 16 6.37 24.23 -17.96
CA ASP A 16 7.06 24.15 -19.24
C ASP A 16 8.16 23.08 -19.18
N TYR A 17 8.96 23.07 -18.10
CA TYR A 17 10.04 22.08 -17.91
C TYR A 17 9.53 20.65 -17.76
N ILE A 18 8.41 20.41 -17.05
CA ILE A 18 7.78 19.08 -16.97
C ILE A 18 7.36 18.59 -18.37
N SER A 19 6.97 19.50 -19.25
CA SER A 19 6.47 19.17 -20.58
C SER A 19 7.58 19.01 -21.62
N SER A 20 8.66 19.78 -21.52
CA SER A 20 9.74 19.82 -22.51
C SER A 20 11.03 19.09 -22.09
N ALA A 21 11.28 18.96 -20.79
CA ALA A 21 12.57 18.59 -20.22
C ALA A 21 13.75 19.48 -20.68
N GLU A 22 13.47 20.71 -21.11
CA GLU A 22 14.46 21.67 -21.62
C GLU A 22 14.54 22.94 -20.74
N PRO A 23 15.74 23.54 -20.54
CA PRO A 23 15.88 24.78 -19.78
C PRO A 23 14.99 25.91 -20.30
N VAL A 24 14.23 26.52 -19.40
CA VAL A 24 13.15 27.44 -19.77
C VAL A 24 13.67 28.87 -19.85
N GLY A 25 13.39 29.54 -20.97
CA GLY A 25 13.77 30.93 -21.22
C GLY A 25 12.63 31.92 -21.01
N SER A 26 12.96 33.16 -20.63
CA SER A 26 11.96 34.21 -20.38
C SER A 26 11.10 34.56 -21.61
N ARG A 27 11.67 34.46 -22.82
CA ARG A 27 10.94 34.64 -24.09
C ARG A 27 9.91 33.53 -24.34
N THR A 28 10.23 32.29 -23.96
CA THR A 28 9.33 31.14 -24.09
C THR A 28 8.13 31.32 -23.17
N LEU A 29 8.38 31.70 -21.92
CA LEU A 29 7.32 31.95 -20.93
C LEU A 29 6.39 33.09 -21.34
N ALA A 30 6.95 34.22 -21.79
CA ALA A 30 6.18 35.37 -22.24
C ALA A 30 5.22 35.03 -23.39
N ARG A 31 5.60 34.10 -24.28
CA ARG A 31 4.77 33.67 -25.41
C ARG A 31 3.72 32.63 -25.04
N LYS A 32 4.02 31.73 -24.11
CA LYS A 32 3.16 30.57 -23.81
C LYS A 32 2.15 30.80 -22.68
N TYR A 33 2.47 31.62 -21.67
CA TYR A 33 1.74 31.64 -20.40
C TYR A 33 1.06 32.99 -20.08
N ASP A 34 1.02 33.94 -21.02
CA ASP A 34 0.40 35.27 -20.88
C ASP A 34 0.57 35.91 -19.49
N LEU A 35 1.82 36.07 -19.06
CA LEU A 35 2.15 36.51 -17.70
C LEU A 35 1.95 38.02 -17.46
N GLY A 36 1.44 38.76 -18.46
CA GLY A 36 1.20 40.21 -18.37
C GLY A 36 2.45 41.09 -18.23
N VAL A 37 3.65 40.52 -18.45
CA VAL A 37 4.94 41.23 -18.28
C VAL A 37 5.92 40.93 -19.41
N SER A 38 6.88 41.85 -19.61
CA SER A 38 7.89 41.72 -20.67
C SER A 38 8.88 40.56 -20.42
N PRO A 39 9.51 40.00 -21.47
CA PRO A 39 10.58 39.01 -21.31
C PRO A 39 11.77 39.49 -20.47
N ALA A 40 12.02 40.80 -20.42
CA ALA A 40 13.07 41.40 -19.57
C ALA A 40 12.68 41.35 -18.10
N THR A 41 11.43 41.70 -17.78
CA THR A 41 10.88 41.57 -16.42
C THR A 41 10.91 40.12 -15.96
N ILE A 42 10.44 39.18 -16.78
CA ILE A 42 10.48 37.74 -16.45
C ILE A 42 11.92 37.27 -16.19
N ARG A 43 12.89 37.73 -16.98
CA ARG A 43 14.31 37.37 -16.77
C ARG A 43 14.81 37.84 -15.40
N ASN A 44 14.45 39.05 -14.97
CA ASN A 44 14.84 39.57 -13.66
C ASN A 44 14.18 38.77 -12.52
N GLU A 45 12.88 38.49 -12.64
CA GLU A 45 12.16 37.69 -11.63
C GLU A 45 12.70 36.26 -11.55
N MET A 46 13.11 35.66 -12.68
CA MET A 46 13.78 34.36 -12.71
C MET A 46 15.17 34.39 -12.05
N ALA A 47 15.90 35.51 -12.16
CA ALA A 47 17.17 35.69 -11.45
C ALA A 47 16.96 35.84 -9.94
N ASP A 48 15.89 36.53 -9.51
CA ASP A 48 15.51 36.60 -8.10
C ASP A 48 15.13 35.22 -7.55
N LEU A 49 14.33 34.46 -8.31
CA LEU A 49 13.95 33.08 -7.95
C LEU A 49 15.17 32.15 -7.84
N GLU A 50 16.19 32.37 -8.66
CA GLU A 50 17.47 31.66 -8.58
C GLU A 50 18.26 32.05 -7.34
N MET A 51 18.39 33.34 -7.03
CA MET A 51 19.03 33.80 -5.79
C MET A 51 18.32 33.26 -4.54
N LEU A 52 17.00 33.08 -4.61
CA LEU A 52 16.18 32.48 -3.57
C LEU A 52 16.26 30.94 -3.54
N GLY A 53 16.95 30.31 -4.50
CA GLY A 53 17.19 28.87 -4.60
C GLY A 53 16.02 28.05 -5.14
N TYR A 54 15.03 28.67 -5.79
CA TYR A 54 13.89 27.97 -6.41
C TYR A 54 14.16 27.55 -7.86
N LEU A 55 15.09 28.24 -8.52
CA LEU A 55 15.54 27.95 -9.88
C LEU A 55 17.07 27.80 -9.90
N GLU A 56 17.57 27.06 -10.88
CA GLU A 56 18.99 26.83 -11.10
C GLU A 56 19.33 26.93 -12.60
N HIS A 57 20.61 27.01 -12.92
CA HIS A 57 21.11 26.96 -14.30
C HIS A 57 22.03 25.75 -14.49
N ILE A 58 21.87 25.03 -15.60
CA ILE A 58 22.77 23.92 -15.96
C ILE A 58 24.10 24.49 -16.51
N HIS A 59 24.02 25.59 -17.28
CA HIS A 59 25.17 26.34 -17.79
C HIS A 59 24.86 27.84 -17.81
N THR A 60 25.90 28.68 -17.88
CA THR A 60 25.83 30.16 -17.84
C THR A 60 25.00 30.79 -18.96
N SER A 61 24.76 30.07 -20.06
CA SER A 61 23.99 30.54 -21.23
C SER A 61 22.62 29.85 -21.41
N SER A 62 22.31 28.84 -20.60
CA SER A 62 21.05 28.09 -20.71
C SER A 62 19.94 28.78 -19.91
N GLY A 63 18.68 28.50 -20.25
CA GLY A 63 17.52 28.90 -19.46
C GLY A 63 17.58 28.39 -18.01
N ARG A 64 16.51 28.58 -17.24
CA ARG A 64 16.46 28.09 -15.86
C ARG A 64 15.73 26.76 -15.78
N ILE A 65 16.16 25.93 -14.84
CA ILE A 65 15.48 24.69 -14.45
C ILE A 65 14.97 24.81 -13.01
N PRO A 66 13.90 24.09 -12.64
CA PRO A 66 13.46 24.07 -11.26
C PRO A 66 14.46 23.33 -10.36
N SER A 67 14.73 23.90 -9.18
CA SER A 67 15.44 23.17 -8.13
C SER A 67 14.50 22.24 -7.37
N SER A 68 15.04 21.35 -6.54
CA SER A 68 14.25 20.54 -5.60
C SER A 68 13.36 21.41 -4.68
N LYS A 69 13.84 22.59 -4.29
CA LYS A 69 13.09 23.57 -3.49
C LYS A 69 11.97 24.21 -4.32
N GLY A 70 12.22 24.51 -5.59
CA GLY A 70 11.22 24.97 -6.55
C GLY A 70 10.06 23.97 -6.70
N TYR A 71 10.39 22.71 -6.92
CA TYR A 71 9.39 21.63 -7.00
C TYR A 71 8.59 21.47 -5.71
N ARG A 72 9.25 21.54 -4.54
CA ARG A 72 8.55 21.45 -3.25
C ARG A 72 7.51 22.56 -3.09
N LEU A 73 7.89 23.82 -3.34
CA LEU A 73 6.95 24.95 -3.27
C LEU A 73 5.79 24.80 -4.28
N TYR A 74 6.08 24.29 -5.48
CA TYR A 74 5.07 24.05 -6.48
C TYR A 74 4.04 23.01 -6.04
N VAL A 75 4.49 21.86 -5.53
CA VAL A 75 3.60 20.81 -5.03
C VAL A 75 2.80 21.27 -3.82
N ASP A 76 3.45 21.98 -2.88
CA ASP A 76 2.83 22.35 -1.61
C ASP A 76 1.82 23.51 -1.75
N SER A 77 1.95 24.37 -2.77
CA SER A 77 1.20 25.63 -2.80
C SER A 77 0.76 26.14 -4.18
N LEU A 78 1.35 25.68 -5.29
CA LEU A 78 1.07 26.23 -6.63
C LEU A 78 0.37 25.23 -7.56
N LEU A 79 0.33 23.96 -7.19
CA LEU A 79 -0.36 22.92 -7.95
C LEU A 79 -1.83 22.89 -7.53
N PRO A 80 -2.78 23.29 -8.40
CA PRO A 80 -4.20 23.11 -8.10
C PRO A 80 -4.52 21.61 -8.05
N VAL A 81 -5.05 21.15 -6.91
CA VAL A 81 -5.54 19.77 -6.78
C VAL A 81 -6.78 19.64 -7.66
N LYS A 82 -6.61 19.08 -8.86
CA LYS A 82 -7.74 18.80 -9.75
C LYS A 82 -8.52 17.62 -9.17
N PRO A 83 -9.85 17.75 -8.94
CA PRO A 83 -10.66 16.63 -8.50
C PRO A 83 -10.68 15.56 -9.59
N MET A 84 -10.75 14.29 -9.17
CA MET A 84 -10.93 13.18 -10.11
C MET A 84 -12.24 13.34 -10.88
N THR A 85 -12.17 13.10 -12.18
CA THR A 85 -13.34 13.08 -13.06
C THR A 85 -14.21 11.86 -12.73
N ASP A 86 -15.51 11.96 -13.01
CA ASP A 86 -16.44 10.83 -12.77
C ASP A 86 -16.11 9.61 -13.65
N ALA A 87 -15.50 9.83 -14.82
CA ALA A 87 -14.98 8.76 -15.67
C ALA A 87 -13.84 8.00 -14.98
N GLU A 88 -12.89 8.70 -14.35
CA GLU A 88 -11.80 8.06 -13.59
C GLU A 88 -12.34 7.29 -12.39
N LYS A 89 -13.31 7.85 -11.65
CA LYS A 89 -13.98 7.14 -10.53
C LYS A 89 -14.66 5.86 -11.01
N ALA A 90 -15.40 5.92 -12.12
CA ALA A 90 -16.07 4.76 -12.68
C ALA A 90 -15.09 3.64 -13.11
N ILE A 91 -13.92 4.00 -13.63
CA ILE A 91 -12.85 3.04 -13.95
C ILE A 91 -12.34 2.35 -12.68
N ILE A 92 -12.10 3.12 -11.61
CA ILE A 92 -11.67 2.60 -10.31
C ILE A 92 -12.71 1.63 -9.75
N ASP A 93 -13.98 2.04 -9.69
CA ASP A 93 -15.07 1.21 -9.16
C ASP A 93 -15.23 -0.09 -9.95
N LYS A 94 -15.15 -0.02 -11.29
CA LYS A 94 -15.22 -1.20 -12.15
C LYS A 94 -14.03 -2.14 -11.92
N TRP A 95 -12.83 -1.60 -11.69
CA TRP A 95 -11.64 -2.40 -11.40
C TRP A 95 -11.86 -3.23 -10.14
N TYR A 96 -12.24 -2.59 -9.04
CA TYR A 96 -12.49 -3.28 -7.77
C TYR A 96 -13.59 -4.32 -7.88
N LYS A 97 -14.74 -3.99 -8.48
CA LYS A 97 -15.85 -4.93 -8.67
C LYS A 97 -15.46 -6.17 -9.48
N THR A 98 -14.52 -6.05 -10.41
CA THR A 98 -14.13 -7.14 -11.32
C THR A 98 -12.99 -7.99 -10.74
N LYS A 99 -12.06 -7.37 -10.00
CA LYS A 99 -10.76 -7.97 -9.64
C LYS A 99 -10.61 -8.31 -8.17
N VAL A 100 -11.40 -7.72 -7.30
CA VAL A 100 -11.30 -7.93 -5.85
C VAL A 100 -12.47 -8.79 -5.40
N GLN A 101 -12.16 -10.06 -5.10
CA GLN A 101 -13.12 -10.97 -4.46
C GLN A 101 -12.82 -11.20 -2.98
N ARG A 102 -11.60 -10.88 -2.53
CA ARG A 102 -11.17 -11.00 -1.13
C ARG A 102 -10.34 -9.79 -0.71
N ILE A 103 -10.27 -9.52 0.60
CA ILE A 103 -9.59 -8.33 1.13
C ILE A 103 -8.07 -8.35 0.92
N ASP A 104 -7.45 -9.52 0.89
CA ASP A 104 -6.03 -9.70 0.59
C ASP A 104 -5.68 -9.27 -0.85
N GLN A 105 -6.64 -9.37 -1.78
CA GLN A 105 -6.45 -8.93 -3.16
C GLN A 105 -6.56 -7.41 -3.31
N VAL A 106 -7.21 -6.72 -2.37
CA VAL A 106 -7.41 -5.26 -2.42
C VAL A 106 -6.07 -4.56 -2.56
N PHE A 107 -5.09 -4.91 -1.74
CA PHE A 107 -3.79 -4.22 -1.70
C PHE A 107 -2.98 -4.44 -2.98
N GLN A 108 -2.96 -5.68 -3.49
CA GLN A 108 -2.29 -6.02 -4.74
C GLN A 108 -2.93 -5.32 -5.96
N GLU A 109 -4.25 -5.28 -6.01
CA GLU A 109 -4.97 -4.62 -7.10
C GLU A 109 -4.91 -3.09 -6.98
N THR A 110 -4.85 -2.55 -5.77
CA THR A 110 -4.57 -1.12 -5.52
C THR A 110 -3.22 -0.74 -6.09
N ALA A 111 -2.16 -1.51 -5.79
CA ALA A 111 -0.83 -1.25 -6.31
C ALA A 111 -0.84 -1.23 -7.85
N LYS A 112 -1.35 -2.30 -8.48
CA LYS A 112 -1.45 -2.37 -9.95
C LYS A 112 -2.24 -1.20 -10.55
N LEU A 113 -3.35 -0.80 -9.92
CA LEU A 113 -4.18 0.31 -10.40
C LEU A 113 -3.42 1.64 -10.33
N ILE A 114 -2.76 1.94 -9.20
CA ILE A 114 -1.94 3.15 -9.04
C ILE A 114 -0.81 3.16 -10.08
N SER A 115 -0.09 2.05 -10.24
CA SER A 115 0.98 1.94 -11.24
C SER A 115 0.46 2.20 -12.65
N LYS A 116 -0.68 1.60 -13.01
CA LYS A 116 -1.30 1.77 -14.33
C LYS A 116 -1.77 3.21 -14.59
N MET A 117 -2.32 3.88 -13.59
CA MET A 117 -2.82 5.26 -13.73
C MET A 117 -1.69 6.28 -13.75
N THR A 118 -0.67 6.09 -12.92
CA THR A 118 0.46 7.03 -12.78
C THR A 118 1.62 6.75 -13.72
N LYS A 119 1.64 5.56 -14.36
CA LYS A 119 2.76 5.02 -15.15
C LYS A 119 4.08 4.93 -14.36
N ASN A 120 3.99 4.82 -13.03
CA ASN A 120 5.13 4.72 -12.13
C ASN A 120 5.11 3.39 -11.37
N VAL A 121 6.21 3.07 -10.68
CA VAL A 121 6.21 2.01 -9.68
C VAL A 121 5.35 2.44 -8.50
N SER A 122 4.48 1.55 -8.04
CA SER A 122 3.64 1.76 -6.87
C SER A 122 3.99 0.77 -5.77
N LEU A 123 4.00 1.26 -4.54
CA LEU A 123 4.19 0.48 -3.35
C LEU A 123 2.97 0.63 -2.45
N VAL A 124 2.39 -0.49 -2.02
CA VAL A 124 1.29 -0.49 -1.05
C VAL A 124 1.70 -1.33 0.16
N LEU A 125 1.71 -0.68 1.32
CA LEU A 125 1.88 -1.33 2.61
C LEU A 125 0.50 -1.73 3.11
N ALA A 126 0.25 -3.04 3.22
CA ALA A 126 -0.97 -3.50 3.87
C ALA A 126 -0.84 -3.35 5.40
N PRO A 127 -1.96 -3.07 6.11
CA PRO A 127 -1.96 -3.02 7.56
C PRO A 127 -1.53 -4.37 8.13
N GLN A 128 -0.77 -4.33 9.24
CA GLN A 128 -0.37 -5.54 9.95
C GLN A 128 -1.61 -6.24 10.52
N ILE A 129 -1.81 -7.50 10.15
CA ILE A 129 -2.95 -8.31 10.59
C ILE A 129 -2.85 -8.63 12.10
N SER A 130 -1.66 -8.53 12.68
CA SER A 130 -1.41 -8.67 14.13
C SER A 130 -2.30 -7.79 15.01
N LYS A 131 -2.70 -6.60 14.53
CA LYS A 131 -3.58 -5.67 15.26
C LYS A 131 -5.07 -5.98 15.08
N ALA A 132 -5.44 -6.84 14.14
CA ALA A 132 -6.82 -7.25 13.94
C ALA A 132 -7.26 -8.18 15.08
N ALA A 133 -8.54 -8.10 15.46
CA ALA A 133 -9.10 -9.00 16.45
C ALA A 133 -9.46 -10.34 15.82
N PHE A 134 -9.14 -11.43 16.51
CA PHE A 134 -9.64 -12.75 16.17
C PHE A 134 -11.17 -12.70 16.21
N LYS A 135 -11.80 -13.16 15.13
CA LYS A 135 -13.27 -13.23 15.01
C LYS A 135 -13.76 -14.67 15.07
N CYS A 136 -13.21 -15.53 14.24
CA CYS A 136 -13.63 -16.94 14.19
C CYS A 136 -12.57 -17.83 13.55
N MET A 137 -12.49 -19.07 14.01
CA MET A 137 -11.78 -20.17 13.40
C MET A 137 -12.75 -21.31 13.11
N GLN A 138 -12.62 -21.94 11.94
CA GLN A 138 -13.37 -23.13 11.55
C GLN A 138 -12.44 -24.15 10.91
N PHE A 139 -12.79 -25.43 11.04
CA PHE A 139 -12.12 -26.50 10.30
C PHE A 139 -13.09 -27.09 9.28
N LEU A 140 -12.60 -27.34 8.08
CA LEU A 140 -13.33 -28.02 7.01
C LEU A 140 -12.59 -29.31 6.66
N PRO A 141 -13.29 -30.45 6.53
CA PRO A 141 -12.65 -31.70 6.12
C PRO A 141 -12.19 -31.58 4.66
N LEU A 142 -10.95 -32.00 4.38
CA LEU A 142 -10.41 -32.08 3.02
C LEU A 142 -10.40 -33.54 2.54
N ASP A 143 -9.92 -34.43 3.39
CA ASP A 143 -9.94 -35.89 3.22
C ASP A 143 -9.76 -36.57 4.60
N ASP A 144 -9.60 -37.90 4.61
CA ASP A 144 -9.50 -38.71 5.83
C ASP A 144 -8.29 -38.37 6.71
N HIS A 145 -7.29 -37.67 6.17
CA HIS A 145 -6.05 -37.33 6.88
C HIS A 145 -5.76 -35.83 6.91
N ARG A 146 -6.63 -34.98 6.35
CA ARG A 146 -6.38 -33.55 6.22
C ARG A 146 -7.61 -32.70 6.47
N VAL A 147 -7.38 -31.55 7.10
CA VAL A 147 -8.38 -30.51 7.36
C VAL A 147 -7.88 -29.14 6.92
N ILE A 148 -8.79 -28.28 6.49
CA ILE A 148 -8.52 -26.87 6.21
C ILE A 148 -8.91 -26.07 7.45
N ALA A 149 -7.95 -25.42 8.12
CA ALA A 149 -8.22 -24.33 9.04
C ALA A 149 -8.57 -23.06 8.25
N VAL A 150 -9.66 -22.42 8.62
CA VAL A 150 -10.07 -21.11 8.14
C VAL A 150 -10.12 -20.18 9.34
N LEU A 151 -9.20 -19.20 9.39
CA LEU A 151 -9.14 -18.16 10.40
C LEU A 151 -9.68 -16.85 9.81
N MET A 152 -10.58 -16.19 10.53
CA MET A 152 -11.16 -14.91 10.17
C MET A 152 -10.92 -13.87 11.26
N THR A 153 -10.58 -12.66 10.85
CA THR A 153 -10.46 -11.49 11.74
C THR A 153 -11.64 -10.53 11.58
N ASP A 154 -11.80 -9.61 12.52
CA ASP A 154 -12.80 -8.53 12.45
C ASP A 154 -12.56 -7.56 11.29
N ALA A 155 -11.30 -7.37 10.91
CA ALA A 155 -10.88 -6.63 9.73
C ALA A 155 -11.16 -7.35 8.41
N GLY A 156 -11.77 -8.56 8.45
CA GLY A 156 -12.18 -9.31 7.28
C GLY A 156 -11.06 -10.09 6.59
N PHE A 157 -9.87 -10.15 7.19
CA PHE A 157 -8.81 -11.04 6.72
C PHE A 157 -9.22 -12.49 6.95
N VAL A 158 -9.01 -13.32 5.93
CA VAL A 158 -9.29 -14.74 5.96
C VAL A 158 -8.02 -15.48 5.56
N GLU A 159 -7.52 -16.31 6.48
CA GLU A 159 -6.35 -17.15 6.27
C GLU A 159 -6.78 -18.62 6.24
N ASN A 160 -6.32 -19.34 5.22
CA ASN A 160 -6.67 -20.73 4.98
C ASN A 160 -5.41 -21.59 5.05
N ARG A 161 -5.44 -22.69 5.79
CA ARG A 161 -4.30 -23.60 5.86
C ARG A 161 -4.73 -25.06 5.87
N ILE A 162 -4.14 -25.84 4.96
CA ILE A 162 -4.26 -27.29 4.97
C ILE A 162 -3.35 -27.83 6.08
N MET A 163 -3.87 -28.75 6.87
CA MET A 163 -3.16 -29.37 7.97
C MET A 163 -3.44 -30.87 7.95
N GLU A 164 -2.46 -31.65 8.38
CA GLU A 164 -2.62 -33.09 8.55
C GLU A 164 -3.27 -33.38 9.90
N MET A 165 -4.23 -34.32 9.91
CA MET A 165 -4.87 -34.83 11.10
C MET A 165 -3.94 -35.87 11.74
N PRO A 166 -3.60 -35.74 13.04
CA PRO A 166 -2.83 -36.75 13.75
C PRO A 166 -3.54 -38.12 13.74
N ASP A 167 -2.76 -39.20 13.74
CA ASP A 167 -3.31 -40.54 13.85
C ASP A 167 -4.15 -40.69 15.13
N GLY A 168 -5.41 -41.13 14.97
CA GLY A 168 -6.38 -41.28 16.06
C GLY A 168 -7.20 -40.02 16.37
N ALA A 169 -6.93 -38.88 15.73
CA ALA A 169 -7.77 -37.69 15.83
C ALA A 169 -9.01 -37.80 14.93
N SER A 170 -10.19 -37.43 15.45
CA SER A 170 -11.41 -37.34 14.66
C SER A 170 -11.70 -35.90 14.23
N PHE A 171 -12.51 -35.71 13.19
CA PHE A 171 -12.95 -34.37 12.79
C PHE A 171 -13.76 -33.66 13.90
N GLU A 172 -14.49 -34.42 14.73
CA GLU A 172 -15.22 -33.86 15.88
C GLU A 172 -14.28 -33.21 16.90
N ASP A 173 -13.06 -33.75 17.04
CA ASP A 173 -12.05 -33.16 17.92
C ASP A 173 -11.61 -31.79 17.42
N PHE A 174 -11.43 -31.63 16.10
CA PHE A 174 -11.15 -30.34 15.48
C PHE A 174 -12.33 -29.36 15.62
N GLN A 175 -13.57 -29.83 15.49
CA GLN A 175 -14.74 -28.97 15.74
C GLN A 175 -14.79 -28.49 17.20
N ARG A 176 -14.51 -29.37 18.17
CA ARG A 176 -14.42 -29.02 19.59
C ARG A 176 -13.31 -28.00 19.83
N MET A 177 -12.15 -28.18 19.21
CA MET A 177 -11.04 -27.23 19.26
C MET A 177 -11.44 -25.85 18.72
N ALA A 178 -12.10 -25.78 17.57
CA ALA A 178 -12.58 -24.52 17.00
C ALA A 178 -13.56 -23.83 17.95
N GLN A 179 -14.46 -24.58 18.60
CA GLN A 179 -15.41 -24.04 19.55
C GLN A 179 -14.71 -23.42 20.77
N VAL A 180 -13.71 -24.12 21.34
CA VAL A 180 -12.92 -23.60 22.46
C VAL A 180 -12.11 -22.37 22.04
N ALA A 181 -11.42 -22.43 20.90
CA ALA A 181 -10.67 -21.30 20.36
C ALA A 181 -11.58 -20.08 20.13
N ASN A 182 -12.75 -20.27 19.54
CA ASN A 182 -13.73 -19.20 19.32
C ASN A 182 -14.25 -18.61 20.64
N GLY A 183 -14.45 -19.42 21.67
CA GLY A 183 -14.90 -18.95 22.99
C GLY A 183 -13.84 -18.13 23.72
N HIS A 184 -12.56 -18.49 23.61
CA HIS A 184 -11.47 -17.87 24.38
C HIS A 184 -10.75 -16.75 23.63
N LEU A 185 -10.64 -16.84 22.30
CA LEU A 185 -9.82 -15.92 21.50
C LEU A 185 -10.65 -14.81 20.84
N SER A 186 -11.96 -14.97 20.70
CA SER A 186 -12.83 -13.94 20.09
C SER A 186 -12.69 -12.58 20.78
N GLY A 187 -12.52 -11.53 19.98
CA GLY A 187 -12.34 -10.16 20.44
C GLY A 187 -10.92 -9.81 20.91
N HIS A 188 -10.00 -10.78 21.01
CA HIS A 188 -8.60 -10.50 21.33
C HIS A 188 -7.80 -10.24 20.06
N THR A 189 -6.90 -9.26 20.10
CA THR A 189 -5.99 -8.98 18.98
C THR A 189 -5.01 -10.15 18.80
N LEU A 190 -4.68 -10.49 17.55
CA LEU A 190 -3.77 -11.61 17.28
C LEU A 190 -2.39 -11.41 17.93
N GLU A 191 -1.93 -10.16 18.06
CA GLU A 191 -0.71 -9.80 18.78
C GLU A 191 -0.76 -10.16 20.27
N THR A 192 -1.92 -9.97 20.91
CA THR A 192 -2.13 -10.27 22.34
C THR A 192 -2.39 -11.74 22.62
N ILE A 193 -2.66 -12.56 21.60
CA ILE A 193 -2.81 -14.00 21.74
C ILE A 193 -1.42 -14.60 21.95
N HIS A 194 -1.04 -14.65 23.22
CA HIS A 194 0.22 -15.26 23.66
C HIS A 194 -0.02 -16.67 24.19
N THR A 195 1.09 -17.38 24.44
CA THR A 195 1.13 -18.71 25.05
C THR A 195 0.29 -18.84 26.32
N LYS A 196 0.04 -17.75 27.07
CA LYS A 196 -0.81 -17.75 28.27
C LYS A 196 -2.29 -17.95 27.97
N SER A 197 -2.85 -17.30 26.95
CA SER A 197 -4.24 -17.48 26.53
C SER A 197 -4.45 -18.87 25.94
N LEU A 198 -3.44 -19.35 25.23
CA LEU A 198 -3.43 -20.69 24.65
C LEU A 198 -3.29 -21.81 25.70
N LYS A 199 -2.61 -21.56 26.84
CA LYS A 199 -2.57 -22.49 27.98
C LYS A 199 -3.92 -22.64 28.71
N GLN A 200 -4.81 -21.66 28.63
CA GLN A 200 -6.17 -21.81 29.19
C GLN A 200 -7.05 -22.72 28.32
N ILE A 201 -6.76 -22.80 27.02
CA ILE A 201 -7.37 -23.75 26.09
C ILE A 201 -6.91 -25.19 26.41
N GLU A 202 -5.69 -25.37 26.94
CA GLU A 202 -5.12 -26.67 27.37
C GLU A 202 -5.99 -27.38 28.40
N SER A 203 -6.43 -26.63 29.42
CA SER A 203 -7.21 -27.21 30.52
C SER A 203 -8.63 -27.63 30.12
N ALA A 204 -9.12 -27.17 28.95
CA ALA A 204 -10.47 -27.44 28.48
C ALA A 204 -10.56 -28.62 27.50
N ILE A 205 -9.46 -28.99 26.83
CA ILE A 205 -9.45 -30.00 25.76
C ILE A 205 -9.15 -31.42 26.29
N GLY A 206 -8.46 -31.56 27.43
CA GLY A 206 -8.35 -32.83 28.17
C GLY A 206 -7.46 -33.93 27.55
N ASP A 207 -7.16 -33.85 26.25
CA ASP A 207 -6.21 -34.73 25.56
C ASP A 207 -4.94 -33.97 25.15
N LYS A 208 -3.80 -34.41 25.70
CA LYS A 208 -2.51 -33.72 25.62
C LYS A 208 -1.86 -33.82 24.23
N GLY A 209 -2.04 -34.93 23.51
CA GLY A 209 -1.44 -35.13 22.18
C GLY A 209 -2.18 -34.36 21.09
N LEU A 210 -3.51 -34.32 21.21
CA LEU A 210 -4.37 -33.53 20.33
C LEU A 210 -4.19 -32.02 20.59
N TYR A 211 -4.01 -31.63 21.85
CA TYR A 211 -3.69 -30.25 22.25
C TYR A 211 -2.35 -29.77 21.69
N ASP A 212 -1.26 -30.55 21.79
CA ASP A 212 0.05 -30.10 21.31
C ASP A 212 0.03 -29.88 19.79
N SER A 213 -0.67 -30.75 19.06
CA SER A 213 -0.88 -30.62 17.61
C SER A 213 -1.76 -29.41 17.29
N ALA A 214 -2.88 -29.25 17.98
CA ALA A 214 -3.78 -28.10 17.85
C ALA A 214 -3.11 -26.76 18.14
N PHE A 215 -2.34 -26.72 19.22
CA PHE A 215 -1.63 -25.55 19.72
C PHE A 215 -0.54 -25.12 18.74
N ASP A 216 0.24 -26.07 18.23
CA ASP A 216 1.25 -25.80 17.21
C ASP A 216 0.61 -25.27 15.91
N LEU A 217 -0.54 -25.84 15.52
CA LEU A 217 -1.29 -25.41 14.34
C LEU A 217 -1.87 -23.99 14.48
N ILE A 218 -2.49 -23.68 15.63
CA ILE A 218 -3.02 -22.33 15.92
C ILE A 218 -1.88 -21.33 16.04
N SER A 219 -0.82 -21.67 16.78
CA SER A 219 0.36 -20.80 16.95
C SER A 219 0.99 -20.48 15.60
N LYS A 220 1.24 -21.49 14.77
CA LYS A 220 1.78 -21.30 13.41
C LYS A 220 0.84 -20.47 12.50
N ALA A 221 -0.48 -20.53 12.71
CA ALA A 221 -1.44 -19.74 11.92
C ALA A 221 -1.49 -18.27 12.38
N LEU A 222 -1.19 -18.02 13.65
CA LEU A 222 -1.07 -16.68 14.23
C LEU A 222 0.29 -16.03 13.93
N ASP A 223 1.36 -16.82 13.84
CA ASP A 223 2.74 -16.30 13.69
C ASP A 223 3.12 -15.94 12.25
N SER A 224 2.46 -16.54 11.25
CA SER A 224 2.73 -16.28 9.82
C SER A 224 2.45 -14.83 9.40
N ASP A 225 1.75 -14.05 10.22
CA ASP A 225 1.17 -12.75 9.83
C ASP A 225 1.78 -11.51 10.50
N ARG A 226 2.93 -11.68 11.19
CA ARG A 226 3.64 -10.56 11.84
C ARG A 226 4.51 -9.74 10.87
N ARG A 227 4.54 -10.08 9.58
CA ARG A 227 5.33 -9.36 8.57
C ARG A 227 4.45 -8.39 7.80
N GLU A 228 4.92 -7.16 7.64
CA GLU A 228 4.31 -6.18 6.74
C GLU A 228 4.24 -6.76 5.33
N ARG A 229 3.02 -6.95 4.80
CA ARG A 229 2.84 -7.42 3.43
C ARG A 229 3.00 -6.22 2.50
N LEU A 230 4.11 -6.25 1.76
CA LEU A 230 4.46 -5.26 0.75
C LEU A 230 3.93 -5.70 -0.61
N TYR A 231 3.08 -4.89 -1.20
CA TYR A 231 2.55 -5.14 -2.54
C TYR A 231 3.16 -4.16 -3.53
N LEU A 232 3.62 -4.70 -4.65
CA LEU A 232 4.25 -3.95 -5.73
C LEU A 232 3.35 -3.92 -6.95
N GLY A 233 3.35 -2.79 -7.64
CA GLY A 233 2.78 -2.63 -8.96
C GLY A 233 3.81 -1.97 -9.86
N GLY A 234 4.17 -2.65 -10.95
CA GLY A 234 5.12 -2.15 -11.95
C GLY A 234 4.51 -2.07 -13.34
N HIS A 235 4.97 -1.11 -14.13
CA HIS A 235 4.68 -1.05 -15.56
C HIS A 235 5.93 -1.54 -16.31
N HIS A 236 5.87 -2.74 -16.90
CA HIS A 236 6.90 -3.41 -17.72
C HIS A 236 8.37 -3.11 -17.35
N GLY A 237 8.98 -3.99 -16.56
CA GLY A 237 10.43 -4.00 -16.29
C GLY A 237 10.84 -4.14 -14.82
N ALA A 238 9.89 -4.07 -13.88
CA ALA A 238 10.17 -4.14 -12.44
C ALA A 238 9.60 -5.39 -11.73
N ASP A 239 8.85 -6.24 -12.44
CA ASP A 239 8.30 -7.48 -11.87
C ASP A 239 9.37 -8.56 -11.62
N ASP A 240 10.54 -8.48 -12.29
CA ASP A 240 11.63 -9.47 -12.15
C ASP A 240 12.56 -9.22 -10.95
N ALA A 241 12.44 -8.09 -10.24
CA ALA A 241 13.37 -7.71 -9.17
C ALA A 241 12.83 -7.92 -7.75
N ALA A 242 11.55 -8.23 -7.58
CA ALA A 242 10.96 -8.49 -6.28
C ALA A 242 10.58 -9.97 -6.15
N GLY A 243 11.61 -10.81 -6.02
CA GLY A 243 11.49 -12.17 -5.55
C GLY A 243 10.89 -12.21 -4.15
N ILE A 244 9.58 -12.14 -4.05
CA ILE A 244 8.85 -12.67 -2.90
C ILE A 244 8.89 -14.19 -3.08
N PRO A 245 9.47 -14.96 -2.15
CA PRO A 245 9.49 -16.41 -2.29
C PRO A 245 8.04 -16.89 -2.29
N GLN A 246 7.63 -17.46 -3.41
CA GLN A 246 6.47 -18.35 -3.43
C GLN A 246 6.86 -19.57 -2.59
N CYS A 247 6.43 -19.60 -1.33
CA CYS A 247 6.48 -20.83 -0.56
C CYS A 247 5.45 -21.78 -1.18
N GLY A 248 5.95 -22.79 -1.90
CA GLY A 248 5.24 -24.03 -2.15
C GLY A 248 5.18 -24.92 -0.92
#